data_AF-A0A7S0W7M7-F1
#
_entry.id   AF-A0A7S0W7M7-F1
#
_cell.length_a   1.000
_cell.length_b   1.000
_cell.length_c   1.000
_cell.angle_alpha   90.00
_cell.angle_beta   90.00
_cell.angle_gamma   90.00
#
_symmetry.space_group_name_H-M   'P 1'
#
loop_
_entity.id
_entity.type
_entity.pdbx_description
1 polymer ?
#
loop_
_entity_poly.entity_id
_entity_poly.type
_entity_poly.pdbx_seq_one_letter_code
_entity_poly.pdbx_strand_id
1 'polypeptide(L)'
;RYGDNIQLLHESTGTYVTVTKAQAAEKGSKRVEQIRDGNELSVFVVAPAFKTYTFGEPMSSGDLTVFWTKKKIDGREYCLHMSALSGAQEMPVATVRRKLMVTSGYITGGEELNATVGSGRPTCWRPLLFSQFENKGKNEGLFKAEDIVCFYHKESDAYLDFDHRAGSAPHFRQSLRTADKARKKSSWMFKVENTSLHNAGSSVVCSESRYYRIKHLVSSHYLKQSKDKKLEMTLDYNDKATLFTFKQFSKIANSDEVPKGSLVYLRSAEGGWIGQADLKVVE
;
A
#
# COMPACT_ATOMS: atom_id res chain seq x y z
N ARG A 1 -10.46 -17.76 -12.94
CA ARG A 1 -9.93 -18.37 -14.18
C ARG A 1 -9.89 -17.29 -15.25
N TYR A 2 -9.04 -17.43 -16.26
CA TYR A 2 -9.12 -16.55 -17.43
C TYR A 2 -10.51 -16.68 -18.07
N GLY A 3 -11.14 -15.54 -18.37
CA GLY A 3 -12.50 -15.47 -18.95
C GLY A 3 -13.59 -15.21 -17.94
N ASP A 4 -13.29 -15.29 -16.65
CA ASP A 4 -14.27 -14.99 -15.62
C ASP A 4 -14.61 -13.49 -15.61
N ASN A 5 -15.88 -13.22 -15.32
CA ASN A 5 -16.34 -11.87 -15.06
C ASN A 5 -15.97 -11.50 -13.62
N ILE A 6 -15.25 -10.40 -13.46
CA ILE A 6 -14.81 -9.89 -12.16
C ILE A 6 -15.20 -8.42 -12.00
N GLN A 7 -15.23 -7.95 -10.76
CA GLN A 7 -15.28 -6.54 -10.44
C GLN A 7 -14.06 -6.20 -9.58
N LEU A 8 -13.48 -5.02 -9.79
CA LEU A 8 -12.32 -4.55 -9.03
C LEU A 8 -12.80 -3.58 -7.94
N LEU A 9 -12.92 -4.09 -6.71
CA LEU A 9 -13.29 -3.30 -5.53
C LEU A 9 -12.04 -2.68 -4.89
N HIS A 10 -12.09 -1.37 -4.62
CA HIS A 10 -11.11 -0.70 -3.78
C HIS A 10 -11.52 -0.83 -2.31
N GLU A 11 -10.80 -1.66 -1.56
CA GLU A 11 -11.13 -2.05 -0.18
C GLU A 11 -11.31 -0.86 0.78
N SER A 12 -10.51 0.21 0.66
CA SER A 12 -10.56 1.33 1.62
C SER A 12 -11.74 2.28 1.41
N THR A 13 -12.16 2.50 0.16
CA THR A 13 -13.30 3.38 -0.16
C THR A 13 -14.60 2.61 -0.37
N GLY A 14 -14.52 1.28 -0.54
CA GLY A 14 -15.68 0.45 -0.87
C GLY A 14 -16.26 0.77 -2.25
N THR A 15 -15.43 1.22 -3.20
CA THR A 15 -15.87 1.63 -4.55
C THR A 15 -15.30 0.72 -5.63
N TYR A 16 -16.05 0.51 -6.70
CA TYR A 16 -15.68 -0.30 -7.84
C TYR A 16 -15.11 0.53 -8.99
N VAL A 17 -14.02 0.04 -9.59
CA VAL A 17 -13.45 0.59 -10.83
C VAL A 17 -14.47 0.41 -11.96
N THR A 18 -14.75 1.49 -12.70
CA THR A 18 -15.81 1.53 -13.72
C THR A 18 -15.35 2.31 -14.93
N VAL A 19 -15.52 1.74 -16.13
CA VAL A 19 -15.27 2.46 -17.39
C VAL A 19 -16.54 3.19 -17.80
N THR A 20 -16.50 4.51 -17.87
CA THR A 20 -17.68 5.33 -18.18
C THR A 20 -17.84 5.55 -19.68
N LYS A 21 -19.00 6.09 -20.09
CA LYS A 21 -19.22 6.53 -21.49
C LYS A 21 -18.46 7.82 -21.83
N ALA A 22 -18.03 8.58 -20.81
CA ALA A 22 -17.34 9.84 -21.00
C ALA A 22 -15.91 9.63 -21.52
N GLN A 23 -15.42 10.60 -22.28
CA GLN A 23 -14.04 10.62 -22.76
C GLN A 23 -13.08 10.91 -21.59
N ALA A 24 -11.91 10.25 -21.58
CA ALA A 24 -10.83 10.56 -20.64
C ALA A 24 -10.01 11.77 -21.10
N ALA A 25 -8.94 12.11 -20.39
CA ALA A 25 -8.02 13.18 -20.81
C ALA A 25 -7.23 12.81 -22.07
N GLU A 26 -6.85 11.53 -22.21
CA GLU A 26 -6.26 11.00 -23.43
C GLU A 26 -7.31 10.84 -24.54
N LYS A 27 -6.98 11.33 -25.73
CA LYS A 27 -7.89 11.31 -26.88
C LYS A 27 -8.24 9.88 -27.30
N GLY A 28 -9.53 9.63 -27.55
CA GLY A 28 -10.01 8.32 -28.01
C GLY A 28 -10.09 7.26 -26.92
N SER A 29 -9.82 7.62 -25.67
CA SER A 29 -9.98 6.76 -24.50
C SER A 29 -11.25 7.10 -23.71
N LYS A 30 -11.73 6.14 -22.91
CA LYS A 30 -12.86 6.29 -22.00
C LYS A 30 -12.38 6.49 -20.57
N ARG A 31 -13.07 7.36 -19.85
CA ARG A 31 -12.72 7.73 -18.48
C ARG A 31 -13.01 6.59 -17.53
N VAL A 32 -12.06 6.30 -16.65
CA VAL A 32 -12.20 5.34 -15.55
C VAL A 32 -12.50 6.11 -14.26
N GLU A 33 -13.50 5.65 -13.53
CA GLU A 33 -13.93 6.23 -12.25
C GLU A 33 -14.12 5.14 -11.19
N GLN A 34 -14.20 5.57 -9.93
CA GLN A 34 -14.57 4.74 -8.80
C GLN A 34 -16.00 5.09 -8.34
N ILE A 35 -16.90 4.11 -8.32
CA ILE A 35 -18.30 4.30 -7.89
C ILE A 35 -18.67 3.32 -6.77
N ARG A 36 -19.55 3.70 -5.86
CA ARG A 36 -19.81 2.95 -4.62
C ARG A 36 -20.41 1.55 -4.84
N ASP A 37 -21.49 1.45 -5.61
CA ASP A 37 -22.25 0.19 -5.71
C ASP A 37 -21.87 -0.65 -6.94
N GLY A 38 -20.98 -0.12 -7.79
CA GLY A 38 -20.69 -0.70 -9.09
C GLY A 38 -21.90 -0.65 -10.03
N ASN A 39 -21.68 -1.06 -11.29
CA ASN A 39 -22.74 -1.31 -12.26
C ASN A 39 -22.22 -2.27 -13.34
N GLU A 40 -23.00 -2.46 -14.40
CA GLU A 40 -22.65 -3.31 -15.55
C GLU A 40 -21.36 -2.89 -16.30
N LEU A 41 -20.92 -1.63 -16.17
CA LEU A 41 -19.67 -1.11 -16.71
C LEU A 41 -18.48 -1.26 -15.74
N SER A 42 -18.73 -1.77 -14.53
CA SER A 42 -17.70 -2.15 -13.55
C SER A 42 -17.28 -3.62 -13.67
N VAL A 43 -17.87 -4.35 -14.62
CA VAL A 43 -17.59 -5.77 -14.84
C VAL A 43 -16.52 -5.92 -15.92
N PHE A 44 -15.45 -6.63 -15.58
CA PHE A 44 -14.32 -6.91 -16.46
C PHE A 44 -14.20 -8.40 -16.73
N VAL A 45 -13.78 -8.76 -17.94
CA VAL A 45 -13.28 -10.08 -18.30
C VAL A 45 -11.77 -10.05 -18.17
N VAL A 46 -11.23 -10.95 -17.35
CA VAL A 46 -9.78 -11.12 -17.20
C VAL A 46 -9.24 -12.03 -18.29
N ALA A 47 -8.37 -11.53 -19.14
CA ALA A 47 -7.76 -12.27 -20.24
C ALA A 47 -6.24 -12.43 -20.05
N PRO A 48 -5.62 -13.50 -20.55
CA PRO A 48 -4.17 -13.61 -20.53
C PRO A 48 -3.55 -12.61 -21.51
N ALA A 49 -2.40 -12.03 -21.15
CA ALA A 49 -1.70 -11.10 -22.04
C ALA A 49 -1.06 -11.80 -23.25
N PHE A 50 -0.75 -13.09 -23.13
CA PHE A 50 -0.09 -13.88 -24.16
C PHE A 50 -0.84 -15.19 -24.40
N LYS A 51 -0.69 -15.75 -25.61
CA LYS A 51 -1.32 -17.01 -26.05
C LYS A 51 -0.78 -18.27 -25.36
N THR A 52 0.15 -18.11 -24.41
CA THR A 52 0.63 -19.21 -23.56
C THR A 52 -0.47 -19.78 -22.68
N TYR A 53 -1.47 -18.96 -22.37
CA TYR A 53 -2.64 -19.36 -21.60
C TYR A 53 -3.92 -19.22 -22.44
N THR A 54 -4.94 -19.99 -22.06
CA THR A 54 -6.24 -19.99 -22.70
C THR A 54 -7.36 -19.71 -21.70
N PHE A 55 -8.54 -19.33 -22.22
CA PHE A 55 -9.73 -19.13 -21.41
C PHE A 55 -10.12 -20.45 -20.69
N GLY A 56 -10.51 -20.34 -19.42
CA GLY A 56 -10.83 -21.47 -18.55
C GLY A 56 -9.65 -21.95 -17.68
N GLU A 57 -8.42 -21.57 -17.99
CA GLU A 57 -7.25 -21.92 -17.18
C GLU A 57 -7.19 -21.13 -15.87
N PRO A 58 -6.60 -21.71 -14.80
CA PRO A 58 -6.35 -20.99 -13.57
C PRO A 58 -5.36 -19.84 -13.83
N MET A 59 -5.58 -18.74 -13.12
CA MET A 59 -4.71 -17.57 -13.14
C MET A 59 -3.82 -17.63 -11.90
N SER A 60 -2.51 -17.42 -12.08
CA SER A 60 -1.55 -17.37 -10.98
C SER A 60 -1.19 -15.93 -10.62
N SER A 61 -0.78 -15.72 -9.37
CA SER A 61 -0.20 -14.44 -8.96
C SER A 61 1.07 -14.15 -9.76
N GLY A 62 1.16 -12.96 -10.34
CA GLY A 62 2.31 -12.55 -11.16
C GLY A 62 2.15 -12.79 -12.65
N ASP A 63 1.07 -13.46 -13.09
CA ASP A 63 0.76 -13.59 -14.52
C ASP A 63 0.54 -12.21 -15.15
N LEU A 64 0.88 -12.07 -16.43
CA LEU A 64 0.57 -10.87 -17.19
C LEU A 64 -0.80 -11.01 -17.84
N THR A 65 -1.67 -10.02 -17.60
CA THR A 65 -3.11 -10.12 -17.87
C THR A 65 -3.67 -8.80 -18.40
N VAL A 66 -4.85 -8.86 -19.02
CA VAL A 66 -5.55 -7.69 -19.55
C VAL A 66 -6.98 -7.71 -19.04
N PHE A 67 -7.46 -6.56 -18.56
CA PHE A 67 -8.83 -6.41 -18.06
C PHE A 67 -9.70 -5.73 -19.12
N TRP A 68 -10.58 -6.50 -19.75
CA TRP A 68 -11.51 -6.02 -20.77
C TRP A 68 -12.86 -5.71 -20.16
N THR A 69 -13.54 -4.64 -20.57
CA THR A 69 -14.93 -4.38 -20.19
C THR A 69 -15.82 -5.52 -20.69
N LYS A 70 -16.66 -6.08 -19.83
CA LYS A 70 -17.64 -7.09 -20.25
C LYS A 70 -18.72 -6.49 -21.15
N LYS A 71 -19.22 -5.32 -20.78
CA LYS A 71 -20.23 -4.60 -21.57
C LYS A 71 -19.56 -3.67 -22.57
N LYS A 72 -20.04 -3.71 -23.81
CA LYS A 72 -19.61 -2.79 -24.86
C LYS A 72 -20.06 -1.37 -24.57
N ILE A 73 -19.18 -0.42 -24.81
CA ILE A 73 -19.45 1.02 -24.76
C ILE A 73 -19.41 1.53 -26.20
N ASP A 74 -20.50 2.12 -26.67
CA ASP A 74 -20.64 2.58 -28.07
C ASP A 74 -20.30 1.49 -29.10
N GLY A 75 -20.72 0.25 -28.81
CA GLY A 75 -20.51 -0.91 -29.68
C GLY A 75 -19.10 -1.53 -29.65
N ARG A 76 -18.18 -1.02 -28.80
CA ARG A 76 -16.80 -1.50 -28.69
C ARG A 76 -16.47 -1.99 -27.29
N GLU A 77 -15.54 -2.93 -27.20
CA GLU A 77 -14.92 -3.34 -25.94
C GLU A 77 -13.71 -2.46 -25.66
N TYR A 78 -13.47 -2.18 -24.39
CA TYR A 78 -12.34 -1.39 -23.93
C TYR A 78 -11.52 -2.22 -22.94
N CYS A 79 -10.21 -2.03 -22.90
CA CYS A 79 -9.33 -2.57 -21.87
C CYS A 79 -8.79 -1.45 -20.98
N LEU A 80 -8.55 -1.74 -19.70
CA LEU A 80 -7.86 -0.80 -18.81
C LEU A 80 -6.47 -0.47 -19.38
N HIS A 81 -6.18 0.83 -19.43
CA HIS A 81 -5.00 1.40 -20.06
C HIS A 81 -4.37 2.45 -19.16
N MET A 82 -3.05 2.38 -19.02
CA MET A 82 -2.26 3.44 -18.40
C MET A 82 -1.84 4.41 -19.50
N SER A 83 -2.36 5.62 -19.43
CA SER A 83 -2.00 6.69 -20.35
C SER A 83 -0.52 7.02 -20.23
N ALA A 84 0.09 7.45 -21.33
CA ALA A 84 1.31 8.24 -21.27
C ALA A 84 0.92 9.72 -21.32
N LEU A 85 0.92 10.42 -20.17
CA LEU A 85 0.51 11.83 -20.10
C LEU A 85 1.33 12.73 -21.04
N SER A 86 2.50 12.27 -21.52
CA SER A 86 3.39 12.95 -22.44
C SER A 86 2.98 12.88 -23.93
N GLY A 87 1.95 12.11 -24.31
CA GLY A 87 1.52 11.97 -25.71
C GLY A 87 -0.01 11.94 -25.86
N ALA A 88 -0.52 12.66 -26.87
CA ALA A 88 -1.93 12.61 -27.30
C ALA A 88 -3.02 13.17 -26.34
N GLN A 89 -2.68 14.12 -25.45
CA GLN A 89 -3.68 14.84 -24.65
C GLN A 89 -4.34 15.99 -25.43
N GLU A 90 -5.67 16.12 -25.29
CA GLU A 90 -6.40 17.33 -25.73
C GLU A 90 -6.32 18.45 -24.68
N MET A 91 -6.15 18.09 -23.41
CA MET A 91 -6.04 19.05 -22.31
C MET A 91 -4.57 19.32 -21.96
N PRO A 92 -4.22 20.56 -21.56
CA PRO A 92 -2.87 20.84 -21.06
C PRO A 92 -2.51 19.92 -19.87
N VAL A 93 -1.29 19.39 -19.84
CA VAL A 93 -0.80 18.47 -18.79
C VAL A 93 -1.07 19.02 -17.39
N ALA A 94 -0.85 20.32 -17.15
CA ALA A 94 -1.14 20.96 -15.86
C ALA A 94 -2.62 20.85 -15.44
N THR A 95 -3.55 20.94 -16.41
CA THR A 95 -4.99 20.79 -16.19
C THR A 95 -5.36 19.35 -15.88
N VAL A 96 -4.76 18.39 -16.61
CA VAL A 96 -4.94 16.96 -16.34
C VAL A 96 -4.43 16.62 -14.95
N ARG A 97 -3.23 17.08 -14.59
CA ARG A 97 -2.66 16.88 -13.25
C ARG A 97 -3.54 17.45 -12.15
N ARG A 98 -4.12 18.64 -12.34
CA ARG A 98 -5.07 19.23 -11.39
C ARG A 98 -6.35 18.40 -11.26
N LYS A 99 -6.93 17.94 -12.38
CA LYS A 99 -8.13 17.08 -12.38
C LYS A 99 -7.89 15.74 -11.70
N LEU A 100 -6.71 15.14 -11.90
CA LEU A 100 -6.30 13.90 -11.24
C LEU A 100 -5.86 14.10 -9.78
N MET A 101 -5.84 15.35 -9.29
CA MET A 101 -5.35 15.73 -7.96
C MET A 101 -3.89 15.29 -7.69
N VAL A 102 -3.10 15.04 -8.74
CA VAL A 102 -1.67 14.66 -8.65
C VAL A 102 -0.74 15.87 -8.55
N THR A 103 -1.29 17.03 -8.14
CA THR A 103 -0.56 18.27 -7.84
C THR A 103 -0.11 18.36 -6.39
N SER A 104 -0.52 17.40 -5.54
CA SER A 104 0.02 17.27 -4.19
C SER A 104 1.53 17.08 -4.24
N GLY A 105 2.28 17.81 -3.40
CA GLY A 105 3.73 17.61 -3.28
C GLY A 105 4.13 16.20 -2.81
N TYR A 106 3.17 15.40 -2.35
CA TYR A 106 3.33 14.00 -1.96
C TYR A 106 3.08 13.00 -3.11
N ILE A 107 2.58 13.45 -4.27
CA ILE A 107 2.30 12.59 -5.43
C ILE A 107 3.29 12.93 -6.55
N THR A 108 4.29 12.08 -6.73
CA THR A 108 5.30 12.19 -7.80
C THR A 108 5.01 11.21 -8.92
N GLY A 109 5.05 11.66 -10.18
CA GLY A 109 4.94 10.76 -11.35
C GLY A 109 3.58 10.09 -11.57
N GLY A 110 2.48 10.65 -11.03
CA GLY A 110 1.15 10.09 -11.27
C GLY A 110 0.66 10.30 -12.71
N GLU A 111 0.14 9.24 -13.31
CA GLU A 111 -0.40 9.17 -14.68
C GLU A 111 -1.91 8.85 -14.68
N GLU A 112 -2.63 9.13 -15.78
CA GLU A 112 -4.05 8.79 -15.91
C GLU A 112 -4.25 7.29 -16.13
N LEU A 113 -5.14 6.67 -15.34
CA LEU A 113 -5.76 5.39 -15.69
C LEU A 113 -7.01 5.66 -16.52
N ASN A 114 -7.07 5.15 -17.73
CA ASN A 114 -8.22 5.25 -18.63
C ASN A 114 -8.52 3.88 -19.27
N ALA A 115 -9.35 3.84 -20.30
CA ALA A 115 -9.62 2.62 -21.06
C ALA A 115 -9.61 2.88 -22.57
N THR A 116 -9.00 1.98 -23.34
CA THR A 116 -8.88 2.10 -24.81
C THR A 116 -9.38 0.83 -25.49
N VAL A 117 -9.65 0.88 -26.80
CA VAL A 117 -10.12 -0.30 -27.56
C VAL A 117 -9.05 -1.38 -27.78
N GLY A 118 -7.83 -1.18 -27.25
CA GLY A 118 -6.75 -2.17 -27.28
C GLY A 118 -6.19 -2.44 -28.68
N SER A 119 -6.29 -1.51 -29.63
CA SER A 119 -5.80 -1.68 -31.01
C SER A 119 -4.27 -1.83 -31.05
N GLY A 120 -3.80 -3.09 -31.03
CA GLY A 120 -2.44 -3.52 -31.32
C GLY A 120 -1.66 -4.04 -30.12
N ARG A 121 -1.68 -3.34 -28.98
CA ARG A 121 -0.98 -3.74 -27.74
C ARG A 121 -1.73 -3.21 -26.50
N PRO A 122 -2.64 -3.99 -25.89
CA PRO A 122 -3.27 -3.59 -24.64
C PRO A 122 -2.24 -3.45 -23.52
N THR A 123 -2.51 -2.59 -22.53
CA THR A 123 -1.68 -2.50 -21.33
C THR A 123 -1.79 -3.81 -20.55
N CYS A 124 -0.65 -4.45 -20.33
CA CYS A 124 -0.56 -5.67 -19.53
C CYS A 124 -0.42 -5.30 -18.04
N TRP A 125 -1.19 -5.98 -17.22
CA TRP A 125 -1.23 -5.82 -15.77
C TRP A 125 -0.69 -7.09 -15.11
N ARG A 126 0.13 -6.91 -14.09
CA ARG A 126 0.66 -7.99 -13.25
C ARG A 126 -0.02 -7.95 -11.87
N PRO A 127 -1.18 -8.60 -11.67
CA PRO A 127 -1.75 -8.72 -10.34
C PRO A 127 -0.82 -9.54 -9.45
N LEU A 128 -0.50 -9.00 -8.27
CA LEU A 128 0.27 -9.69 -7.25
C LEU A 128 -0.66 -10.01 -6.08
N LEU A 129 -0.59 -11.24 -5.58
CA LEU A 129 -1.35 -11.67 -4.42
C LEU A 129 -0.96 -10.83 -3.21
N PHE A 130 -1.88 -9.99 -2.74
CA PHE A 130 -1.68 -9.17 -1.55
C PHE A 130 -2.02 -9.93 -0.27
N SER A 131 -3.16 -10.61 -0.23
CA SER A 131 -3.57 -11.48 0.87
C SER A 131 -4.38 -12.64 0.34
N GLN A 132 -4.20 -13.83 0.92
CA GLN A 132 -5.08 -14.96 0.65
C GLN A 132 -6.50 -14.67 1.14
N PHE A 133 -7.49 -15.14 0.39
CA PHE A 133 -8.91 -14.99 0.76
C PHE A 133 -9.24 -15.73 2.06
N GLU A 134 -8.62 -16.89 2.30
CA GLU A 134 -8.80 -17.69 3.52
C GLU A 134 -8.39 -16.97 4.80
N ASN A 135 -7.56 -15.93 4.70
CA ASN A 135 -7.15 -15.10 5.82
C ASN A 135 -8.19 -14.05 6.19
N LYS A 136 -9.19 -13.82 5.32
CA LYS A 136 -10.32 -12.92 5.61
C LYS A 136 -11.12 -13.47 6.79
N GLY A 137 -11.37 -12.64 7.79
CA GLY A 137 -11.99 -13.05 9.06
C GLY A 137 -11.00 -13.65 10.08
N LYS A 138 -10.12 -14.57 9.68
CA LYS A 138 -9.13 -15.18 10.59
C LYS A 138 -8.17 -14.16 11.21
N ASN A 139 -7.75 -13.18 10.41
CA ASN A 139 -6.75 -12.20 10.83
C ASN A 139 -7.35 -10.91 11.43
N GLU A 140 -8.65 -10.89 11.76
CA GLU A 140 -9.29 -9.67 12.28
C GLU A 140 -8.71 -9.21 13.63
N GLY A 141 -8.28 -10.15 14.47
CA GLY A 141 -7.61 -9.89 15.75
C GLY A 141 -6.09 -9.74 15.66
N LEU A 142 -5.50 -9.95 14.47
CA LEU A 142 -4.05 -9.96 14.28
C LEU A 142 -3.57 -8.64 13.70
N PHE A 143 -2.38 -8.22 14.13
CA PHE A 143 -1.65 -7.13 13.51
C PHE A 143 -1.14 -7.59 12.15
N LYS A 144 -1.64 -6.98 11.07
CA LYS A 144 -1.23 -7.34 9.72
C LYS A 144 -0.12 -6.42 9.25
N ALA A 145 0.78 -6.97 8.45
CA ALA A 145 1.63 -6.14 7.64
C ALA A 145 0.75 -5.27 6.73
N GLU A 146 1.26 -4.09 6.40
CA GLU A 146 0.62 -3.00 5.69
C GLU A 146 -0.44 -2.22 6.49
N ASP A 147 -0.75 -2.62 7.73
CA ASP A 147 -1.60 -1.83 8.64
C ASP A 147 -0.88 -0.53 9.05
N ILE A 148 -1.69 0.52 9.26
CA ILE A 148 -1.24 1.80 9.83
C ILE A 148 -1.36 1.73 11.35
N VAL A 149 -0.25 1.97 12.04
CA VAL A 149 -0.12 1.88 13.49
C VAL A 149 0.47 3.16 14.08
N CYS A 150 0.30 3.31 15.39
CA CYS A 150 1.01 4.29 16.20
C CYS A 150 1.84 3.51 17.22
N PHE A 151 3.16 3.66 17.22
CA PHE A 151 4.02 3.02 18.21
C PHE A 151 3.94 3.77 19.54
N TYR A 152 3.35 3.13 20.55
CA TYR A 152 3.22 3.66 21.91
C TYR A 152 4.22 2.98 22.83
N HIS A 153 5.10 3.76 23.45
CA HIS A 153 6.02 3.30 24.49
C HIS A 153 5.30 3.27 25.83
N LYS A 154 5.18 2.07 26.42
CA LYS A 154 4.33 1.84 27.59
C LYS A 154 4.87 2.47 28.88
N GLU A 155 6.18 2.48 29.09
CA GLU A 155 6.78 2.99 30.33
C GLU A 155 6.85 4.52 30.37
N SER A 156 6.99 5.14 29.21
CA SER A 156 7.19 6.60 29.08
C SER A 156 5.91 7.34 28.72
N ASP A 157 4.80 6.60 28.56
CA ASP A 157 3.52 7.09 28.06
C ASP A 157 3.66 8.02 26.85
N ALA A 158 4.38 7.56 25.83
CA ALA A 158 4.81 8.38 24.70
C ALA A 158 4.61 7.69 23.35
N TYR A 159 4.33 8.47 22.31
CA TYR A 159 4.25 7.99 20.93
C TYR A 159 5.54 8.26 20.18
N LEU A 160 5.97 7.32 19.33
CA LEU A 160 6.97 7.62 18.30
C LEU A 160 6.40 8.70 17.38
N ASP A 161 7.16 9.77 17.20
CA ASP A 161 6.74 10.96 16.48
C ASP A 161 7.82 11.35 15.47
N PHE A 162 7.40 11.71 14.26
CA PHE A 162 8.32 12.18 13.24
C PHE A 162 7.76 13.39 12.47
N ASP A 163 8.57 14.44 12.40
CA ASP A 163 8.36 15.58 11.53
C ASP A 163 9.56 15.75 10.61
N HIS A 164 9.36 15.45 9.33
CA HIS A 164 10.41 15.55 8.31
C HIS A 164 10.96 16.97 8.12
N ARG A 165 10.25 18.00 8.62
CA ARG A 165 10.68 19.40 8.54
C ARG A 165 11.61 19.78 9.68
N ALA A 166 11.56 19.05 10.80
CA ALA A 166 12.37 19.30 11.99
C ALA A 166 13.74 18.59 11.95
N GLY A 167 13.91 17.61 11.05
CA GLY A 167 15.16 16.87 10.88
C GLY A 167 14.90 15.41 10.50
N SER A 168 15.95 14.59 10.55
CA SER A 168 15.88 13.14 10.28
C SER A 168 15.66 12.30 11.53
N ALA A 169 15.83 12.85 12.73
CA ALA A 169 15.70 12.11 13.97
C ALA A 169 14.23 12.02 14.41
N PRO A 170 13.66 10.82 14.58
CA PRO A 170 12.38 10.64 15.25
C PRO A 170 12.57 10.70 16.77
N HIS A 171 11.53 11.07 17.50
CA HIS A 171 11.55 11.17 18.96
C HIS A 171 10.27 10.63 19.59
N PHE A 172 10.32 10.29 20.87
CA PHE A 172 9.13 9.93 21.63
C PHE A 172 8.50 11.19 22.21
N ARG A 173 7.21 11.40 21.93
CA ARG A 173 6.42 12.53 22.45
C ARG A 173 5.40 12.01 23.46
N GLN A 174 5.56 12.42 24.72
CA GLN A 174 4.63 12.07 25.80
C GLN A 174 3.20 12.47 25.44
N SER A 175 2.26 11.57 25.71
CA SER A 175 0.84 11.79 25.48
C SER A 175 0.01 10.66 26.10
N LEU A 176 -0.89 11.02 27.01
CA LEU A 176 -1.84 10.10 27.66
C LEU A 176 -3.01 9.67 26.76
N ARG A 177 -2.99 10.02 25.46
CA ARG A 177 -4.05 9.69 24.49
C ARG A 177 -4.00 8.23 24.05
N THR A 178 -4.32 7.30 24.96
CA THR A 178 -4.22 5.86 24.71
C THR A 178 -5.40 5.28 23.94
N ALA A 179 -6.58 5.91 23.96
CA ALA A 179 -7.75 5.45 23.22
C ALA A 179 -7.60 5.65 21.70
N ASP A 180 -8.04 4.67 20.89
CA ASP A 180 -7.91 4.72 19.42
C ASP A 180 -8.50 5.99 18.80
N LYS A 181 -9.68 6.43 19.27
CA LYS A 181 -10.34 7.66 18.80
C LYS A 181 -9.55 8.94 19.09
N ALA A 182 -8.60 8.91 20.02
CA ALA A 182 -7.79 10.06 20.40
C ALA A 182 -6.46 10.18 19.61
N ARG A 183 -6.06 9.12 18.89
CA ARG A 183 -4.81 9.03 18.12
C ARG A 183 -4.95 9.68 16.74
N LYS A 184 -5.17 11.00 16.71
CA LYS A 184 -5.45 11.77 15.47
C LYS A 184 -4.25 12.50 14.87
N LYS A 185 -3.03 12.29 15.38
CA LYS A 185 -1.85 13.00 14.86
C LYS A 185 -1.24 12.22 13.71
N SER A 186 -1.13 12.87 12.56
CA SER A 186 -0.52 12.28 11.37
C SER A 186 0.97 12.01 11.53
N SER A 187 1.66 12.75 12.42
CA SER A 187 3.07 12.53 12.75
C SER A 187 3.35 11.27 13.58
N TRP A 188 2.29 10.59 14.07
CA TRP A 188 2.37 9.31 14.78
C TRP A 188 2.02 8.11 13.89
N MET A 189 1.64 8.34 12.64
CA MET A 189 1.13 7.30 11.75
C MET A 189 2.28 6.65 11.00
N PHE A 190 2.52 5.38 11.29
CA PHE A 190 3.50 4.55 10.61
C PHE A 190 2.82 3.35 9.98
N LYS A 191 3.27 2.95 8.80
CA LYS A 191 2.86 1.73 8.12
C LYS A 191 3.96 0.71 8.27
N VAL A 192 3.61 -0.51 8.68
CA VAL A 192 4.57 -1.62 8.79
C VAL A 192 4.52 -2.43 7.51
N GLU A 193 5.45 -2.17 6.60
CA GLU A 193 5.47 -2.80 5.28
C GLU A 193 6.17 -4.16 5.31
N ASN A 194 5.60 -5.13 4.60
CA ASN A 194 6.21 -6.43 4.37
C ASN A 194 7.37 -6.27 3.37
N THR A 195 8.47 -6.98 3.61
CA THR A 195 9.60 -7.01 2.67
C THR A 195 9.31 -7.87 1.44
N SER A 196 8.34 -8.77 1.53
CA SER A 196 7.82 -9.57 0.41
C SER A 196 6.61 -8.90 -0.23
N LEU A 197 6.65 -8.74 -1.55
CA LEU A 197 5.49 -8.31 -2.34
C LEU A 197 4.43 -9.42 -2.47
N HIS A 198 4.82 -10.69 -2.35
CA HIS A 198 3.89 -11.80 -2.34
C HIS A 198 3.32 -11.99 -0.93
N ASN A 199 1.99 -11.99 -0.83
CA ASN A 199 1.23 -12.07 0.41
C ASN A 199 1.59 -10.94 1.40
N ALA A 200 1.80 -9.73 0.88
CA ALA A 200 2.24 -8.57 1.66
C ALA A 200 1.32 -8.25 2.85
N GLY A 201 0.01 -8.48 2.72
CA GLY A 201 -1.00 -8.26 3.76
C GLY A 201 -1.14 -9.38 4.80
N SER A 202 -0.19 -10.31 4.88
CA SER A 202 -0.17 -11.34 5.93
C SER A 202 -0.05 -10.73 7.33
N SER A 203 -0.31 -11.54 8.36
CA SER A 203 0.02 -11.18 9.75
C SER A 203 1.50 -10.83 9.92
N VAL A 204 1.80 -9.94 10.86
CA VAL A 204 3.16 -9.74 11.36
C VAL A 204 3.53 -10.93 12.22
N VAL A 205 4.68 -11.51 11.93
CA VAL A 205 5.21 -12.70 12.60
C VAL A 205 6.49 -12.34 13.33
N CYS A 206 6.59 -12.78 14.58
CA CYS A 206 7.79 -12.67 15.39
C CYS A 206 8.78 -13.76 15.01
N SER A 207 9.70 -13.44 14.10
CA SER A 207 10.76 -14.34 13.66
C SER A 207 12.02 -13.56 13.35
N GLU A 208 13.18 -14.14 13.66
CA GLU A 208 14.48 -13.53 13.34
C GLU A 208 14.78 -13.51 11.82
N SER A 209 14.04 -14.27 11.01
CA SER A 209 14.18 -14.31 9.56
C SER A 209 13.11 -13.51 8.81
N ARG A 210 12.16 -12.90 9.53
CA ARG A 210 11.08 -12.08 8.94
C ARG A 210 11.28 -10.61 9.25
N TYR A 211 11.72 -9.90 8.22
CA TYR A 211 11.95 -8.47 8.27
C TYR A 211 10.76 -7.69 7.71
N TYR A 212 10.54 -6.53 8.33
CA TYR A 212 9.55 -5.53 7.96
C TYR A 212 10.22 -4.16 7.87
N ARG A 213 9.59 -3.24 7.17
CA ARG A 213 10.01 -1.83 7.11
C ARG A 213 8.97 -0.96 7.80
N ILE A 214 9.41 0.05 8.54
CA ILE A 214 8.50 0.96 9.24
C ILE A 214 8.52 2.30 8.51
N LYS A 215 7.44 2.61 7.79
CA LYS A 215 7.33 3.81 6.95
C LYS A 215 6.44 4.85 7.63
N HIS A 216 6.92 6.07 7.80
CA HIS A 216 6.08 7.19 8.22
C HIS A 216 5.10 7.56 7.09
N LEU A 217 3.80 7.56 7.41
CA LEU A 217 2.72 7.61 6.42
C LEU A 217 2.74 8.90 5.60
N VAL A 218 2.99 10.05 6.24
CA VAL A 218 2.89 11.36 5.58
C VAL A 218 4.12 11.69 4.76
N SER A 219 5.31 11.43 5.29
CA SER A 219 6.57 11.85 4.65
C SER A 219 7.19 10.77 3.76
N SER A 220 6.65 9.55 3.76
CA SER A 220 7.21 8.37 3.09
C SER A 220 8.64 8.01 3.52
N HIS A 221 9.13 8.54 4.64
CA HIS A 221 10.44 8.15 5.17
C HIS A 221 10.33 6.82 5.92
N TYR A 222 11.37 6.02 5.83
CA TYR A 222 11.55 4.77 6.53
C TYR A 222 12.38 4.98 7.79
N LEU A 223 11.91 4.44 8.91
CA LEU A 223 12.71 4.31 10.13
C LEU A 223 13.92 3.45 9.80
N LYS A 224 15.08 3.85 10.32
CA LYS A 224 16.29 3.05 10.31
C LYS A 224 17.00 3.17 11.65
N GLN A 225 17.82 2.18 11.98
CA GLN A 225 18.74 2.27 13.10
C GLN A 225 20.17 2.27 12.58
N SER A 226 20.92 3.35 12.85
CA SER A 226 22.33 3.43 12.48
C SER A 226 23.18 2.48 13.33
N LYS A 227 24.43 2.26 12.91
CA LYS A 227 25.40 1.43 13.64
C LYS A 227 25.64 1.89 15.08
N ASP A 228 25.52 3.19 15.33
CA ASP A 228 25.63 3.80 16.66
C ASP A 228 24.33 3.66 17.49
N LYS A 229 23.41 2.79 17.06
CA LYS A 229 22.10 2.51 17.68
C LYS A 229 21.13 3.71 17.71
N LYS A 230 21.42 4.79 16.97
CA LYS A 230 20.54 5.94 16.85
C LYS A 230 19.43 5.66 15.85
N LEU A 231 18.22 6.11 16.16
CA LEU A 231 17.11 6.09 15.21
C LEU A 231 17.20 7.30 14.28
N GLU A 232 16.99 7.05 13.01
CA GLU A 232 16.93 8.07 11.96
C GLU A 232 15.82 7.70 10.97
N MET A 233 15.43 8.65 10.14
CA MET A 233 14.47 8.47 9.07
C MET A 233 15.17 8.71 7.73
N THR A 234 14.92 7.87 6.73
CA THR A 234 15.52 7.95 5.39
C THR A 234 14.48 7.79 4.29
N LEU A 235 14.69 8.37 3.11
CA LEU A 235 13.89 8.07 1.92
C LEU A 235 14.38 6.82 1.17
N ASP A 236 15.59 6.37 1.45
CA ASP A 236 16.16 5.18 0.84
C ASP A 236 15.59 3.90 1.49
N TYR A 237 14.56 3.34 0.87
CA TYR A 237 13.97 2.07 1.32
C TYR A 237 14.89 0.86 1.09
N ASN A 238 15.92 0.97 0.23
CA ASN A 238 16.86 -0.11 -0.03
C ASN A 238 17.94 -0.22 1.05
N ASP A 239 18.06 0.79 1.92
CA ASP A 239 18.97 0.76 3.06
C ASP A 239 18.60 -0.42 3.99
N LYS A 240 19.56 -1.32 4.22
CA LYS A 240 19.38 -2.50 5.08
C LYS A 240 19.12 -2.13 6.53
N ALA A 241 19.56 -0.95 6.98
CA ALA A 241 19.28 -0.43 8.31
C ALA A 241 17.79 -0.13 8.55
N THR A 242 16.95 -0.15 7.50
CA THR A 242 15.48 0.01 7.58
C THR A 242 14.74 -1.28 7.92
N LEU A 243 15.45 -2.40 8.02
CA LEU A 243 14.87 -3.71 8.26
C LEU A 243 14.75 -3.97 9.77
N PHE A 244 13.54 -4.30 10.21
CA PHE A 244 13.24 -4.64 11.60
C PHE A 244 12.55 -5.98 11.71
N THR A 245 12.88 -6.73 12.76
CA THR A 245 12.13 -7.91 13.21
C THR A 245 11.31 -7.54 14.45
N PHE A 246 10.21 -8.26 14.63
CA PHE A 246 9.36 -8.14 15.81
C PHE A 246 9.64 -9.31 16.76
N LYS A 247 9.55 -9.06 18.05
CA LYS A 247 9.55 -10.09 19.09
C LYS A 247 8.40 -9.84 20.06
N GLN A 248 7.66 -10.88 20.41
CA GLN A 248 6.59 -10.76 21.40
C GLN A 248 7.16 -10.35 22.75
N PHE A 249 6.44 -9.49 23.47
CA PHE A 249 6.80 -9.12 24.84
C PHE A 249 6.64 -10.30 25.81
N SER A 250 5.55 -11.05 25.67
CA SER A 250 5.23 -12.25 26.43
C SER A 250 5.09 -13.44 25.49
N LYS A 251 5.60 -14.62 25.88
CA LYS A 251 5.48 -15.85 25.08
C LYS A 251 4.01 -16.22 24.90
N ILE A 252 3.55 -16.24 23.64
CA ILE A 252 2.23 -16.78 23.28
C ILE A 252 2.45 -18.23 22.86
N ALA A 253 1.79 -19.18 23.53
CA ALA A 253 1.94 -20.58 23.19
C ALA A 253 1.40 -20.85 21.77
N ASN A 254 2.19 -21.57 20.98
CA ASN A 254 1.80 -22.06 19.65
C ASN A 254 1.45 -20.97 18.61
N SER A 255 1.90 -19.72 18.79
CA SER A 255 1.77 -18.70 17.75
C SER A 255 2.90 -17.69 17.78
N ASP A 256 3.50 -17.48 16.62
CA ASP A 256 4.47 -16.41 16.37
C ASP A 256 3.78 -15.14 15.84
N GLU A 257 2.48 -15.16 15.61
CA GLU A 257 1.73 -14.00 15.11
C GLU A 257 1.53 -12.97 16.21
N VAL A 258 1.41 -11.70 15.82
CA VAL A 258 1.25 -10.59 16.75
C VAL A 258 -0.24 -10.22 16.86
N PRO A 259 -0.91 -10.39 18.01
CA PRO A 259 -2.26 -9.87 18.22
C PRO A 259 -2.29 -8.34 18.19
N LYS A 260 -3.40 -7.75 17.73
CA LYS A 260 -3.60 -6.30 17.76
C LYS A 260 -3.50 -5.77 19.19
N GLY A 261 -2.78 -4.66 19.36
CA GLY A 261 -2.62 -4.00 20.65
C GLY A 261 -1.68 -4.70 21.63
N SER A 262 -1.05 -5.82 21.23
CA SER A 262 -0.04 -6.49 22.06
C SER A 262 1.26 -5.69 22.14
N LEU A 263 2.01 -5.92 23.23
CA LEU A 263 3.35 -5.36 23.40
C LEU A 263 4.36 -6.19 22.61
N VAL A 264 5.29 -5.49 21.97
CA VAL A 264 6.36 -6.08 21.15
C VAL A 264 7.66 -5.35 21.38
N TYR A 265 8.76 -6.06 21.19
CA TYR A 265 10.08 -5.49 21.02
C TYR A 265 10.42 -5.41 19.53
N LEU A 266 11.15 -4.37 19.16
CA LEU A 266 11.64 -4.14 17.80
C LEU A 266 13.16 -4.30 17.80
N ARG A 267 13.67 -5.06 16.84
CA ARG A 267 15.11 -5.27 16.64
C ARG A 267 15.49 -4.92 15.21
N SER A 268 16.51 -4.09 15.04
CA SER A 268 17.10 -3.80 13.74
C SER A 268 17.85 -5.02 13.20
N ALA A 269 17.91 -5.16 11.87
CA ALA A 269 18.77 -6.12 11.20
C ALA A 269 20.27 -5.92 11.52
N GLU A 270 20.67 -4.71 11.92
CA GLU A 270 22.02 -4.41 12.43
C GLU A 270 22.23 -4.93 13.87
N GLY A 271 21.23 -5.61 14.45
CA GLY A 271 21.31 -6.34 15.72
C GLY A 271 20.90 -5.53 16.96
N GLY A 272 20.70 -4.22 16.84
CA GLY A 272 20.28 -3.34 17.93
C GLY A 272 18.79 -3.46 18.27
N TRP A 273 18.45 -3.43 19.56
CA TRP A 273 17.09 -3.21 20.01
C TRP A 273 16.74 -1.73 19.89
N ILE A 274 15.49 -1.43 19.56
CA ILE A 274 14.98 -0.07 19.71
C ILE A 274 14.74 0.17 21.20
N GLY A 275 15.38 1.21 21.73
CA GLY A 275 15.17 1.67 23.10
C GLY A 275 15.06 3.18 23.14
N GLN A 276 14.49 3.69 24.23
CA GLN A 276 14.57 5.10 24.54
C GLN A 276 15.95 5.37 25.16
N ALA A 277 16.70 6.32 24.60
CA ALA A 277 17.86 6.87 25.28
C ALA A 277 17.38 7.96 26.23
N ASP A 278 17.80 7.91 27.49
CA ASP A 278 17.64 9.04 28.40
C ASP A 278 18.50 10.18 27.85
N LEU A 279 17.85 11.22 27.33
CA LEU A 279 18.51 12.51 27.22
C LEU A 279 18.80 12.93 28.65
N LYS A 280 20.08 12.87 29.06
CA LYS A 280 20.53 13.65 30.21
C LYS A 280 20.10 15.07 29.94
N VAL A 281 19.13 15.55 30.70
CA VAL A 281 18.83 16.98 30.78
C VAL A 281 20.15 17.60 31.24
N VAL A 282 20.82 18.29 30.34
CA VAL A 282 21.93 19.16 30.73
C VAL A 282 21.23 20.29 31.47
N GLU A 283 21.37 20.30 32.79
CA GLU A 283 20.98 21.42 33.65
C GLU A 283 21.66 22.73 33.19
#